data_AF-A0A661LKI4-F1
#
_entry.id   AF-A0A661LKI4-F1
#
_cell.length_a   1.000
_cell.length_b   1.000
_cell.length_c   1.000
_cell.angle_alpha   90.00
_cell.angle_beta   90.00
_cell.angle_gamma   90.00
#
_symmetry.space_group_name_H-M   'P 1'
#
loop_
_entity.id
_entity.type
_entity.pdbx_description
1 polymer ?
#
loop_
_entity_poly.entity_id
_entity_poly.type
_entity_poly.pdbx_seq_one_letter_code
_entity_poly.pdbx_strand_id
1 'polypeptide(L)'
;MFTRTSNWKSLWPLIAIFIVLLILPPIIPRFYTYIITLIFVTGLLAMSLNMVVGHGMIFQFHHGVFYGVGAYTVALMLTKTSLPIWVGFVAGP
;
A
#
# COMPACT_ATOMS: atom_id res chain seq x y z
N MET A 1 -16.31 -18.45 21.88
CA MET A 1 -15.85 -19.81 21.51
C MET A 1 -14.47 -19.68 20.86
N PHE A 2 -13.43 -19.44 21.67
CA PHE A 2 -12.03 -19.35 21.21
C PHE A 2 -11.27 -20.49 21.88
N THR A 3 -11.11 -21.60 21.18
CA THR A 3 -10.33 -22.74 21.66
C THR A 3 -8.85 -22.38 21.63
N ARG A 4 -8.33 -21.99 22.81
CA ARG A 4 -6.92 -21.76 23.08
C ARG A 4 -6.17 -23.09 23.02
N THR A 5 -5.63 -23.46 21.85
CA THR A 5 -4.66 -24.55 21.74
C THR A 5 -3.27 -23.97 21.54
N SER A 6 -2.72 -23.37 22.60
CA SER A 6 -1.30 -23.04 22.68
C SER A 6 -0.50 -24.33 22.86
N ASN A 7 -0.39 -25.08 21.77
CA ASN A 7 0.51 -26.20 21.65
C ASN A 7 1.69 -25.71 20.84
N TRP A 8 2.90 -25.73 21.39
CA TRP A 8 4.13 -25.31 20.69
C TRP A 8 4.31 -26.03 19.33
N LYS A 9 3.73 -27.22 19.21
CA LYS A 9 3.65 -28.02 17.97
C LYS A 9 2.82 -27.35 16.87
N SER A 10 1.87 -26.47 17.20
CA SER A 10 1.06 -25.72 16.23
C SER A 10 1.83 -24.56 15.58
N LEU A 11 2.98 -24.14 16.13
CA LEU A 11 3.82 -23.10 15.54
C LEU A 11 4.76 -23.64 14.45
N TRP A 12 5.07 -24.93 14.50
CA TRP A 12 5.90 -25.60 13.48
C TRP A 12 5.43 -25.39 12.03
N PRO A 13 4.15 -25.53 11.68
CA PRO A 13 3.70 -25.27 10.32
C PRO A 13 3.87 -23.80 9.91
N LEU A 14 3.65 -22.85 10.82
CA LEU A 14 3.85 -21.41 10.56
C LEU A 14 5.33 -21.08 10.31
N ILE A 15 6.22 -21.65 11.13
CA ILE A 15 7.67 -21.50 10.98
C ILE A 15 8.14 -22.12 9.66
N ALA A 16 7.65 -23.30 9.31
CA ALA A 16 7.97 -23.94 8.04
C ALA A 16 7.55 -23.08 6.84
N ILE A 17 6.33 -22.52 6.86
CA ILE A 17 5.83 -21.60 5.83
C ILE A 17 6.72 -20.36 5.73
N PHE A 18 7.11 -19.77 6.86
CA PHE A 18 7.97 -18.59 6.89
C PHE A 18 9.35 -18.87 6.26
N ILE A 19 9.97 -20.00 6.62
CA ILE A 19 11.27 -20.41 6.07
C ILE A 19 11.16 -20.64 4.56
N VAL A 20 10.10 -21.31 4.09
CA VAL A 20 9.85 -21.51 2.66
C VAL A 20 9.74 -20.16 1.96
N LEU A 21 8.94 -19.23 2.49
CA LEU A 21 8.74 -17.91 1.89
C LEU A 21 10.03 -17.07 1.85
N LEU A 22 10.94 -17.26 2.81
CA LEU A 22 12.23 -16.56 2.86
C LEU A 22 13.22 -17.06 1.81
N ILE A 23 13.20 -18.37 1.52
CA ILE A 23 14.13 -19.02 0.58
C ILE A 23 13.59 -19.03 -0.86
N LEU A 24 12.29 -18.82 -1.04
CA LEU A 24 11.61 -18.84 -2.33
C LEU A 24 12.11 -17.78 -3.35
N PRO A 25 12.35 -16.50 -2.97
CA PRO A 25 12.69 -15.44 -3.91
C PRO A 25 13.91 -15.68 -4.81
N PRO A 26 15.05 -16.20 -4.32
CA PRO A 26 16.20 -16.48 -5.18
C PRO A 26 16.00 -17.68 -6.13
N ILE A 27 15.01 -18.54 -5.90
CA ILE A 27 14.81 -19.79 -6.65
C ILE A 27 13.81 -19.60 -7.80
N ILE A 28 12.75 -18.80 -7.58
CA ILE A 28 11.66 -18.65 -8.55
C ILE A 28 11.93 -17.54 -9.58
N PRO A 29 11.30 -17.60 -10.77
CA PRO A 29 11.41 -16.52 -11.75
C PRO A 29 10.94 -15.18 -11.20
N ARG A 30 11.60 -14.09 -11.64
CA ARG A 30 11.29 -12.71 -11.21
C ARG A 30 9.81 -12.38 -11.30
N PHE A 31 9.11 -12.82 -12.35
CA PHE A 31 7.68 -12.61 -12.51
C PHE A 31 6.87 -13.06 -11.27
N TYR A 32 7.10 -14.28 -10.79
CA TYR A 32 6.39 -14.81 -9.62
C TYR A 32 6.81 -14.11 -8.33
N THR A 33 8.08 -13.72 -8.18
CA THR A 33 8.51 -12.93 -7.03
C THR A 33 7.76 -11.60 -6.94
N TYR A 34 7.57 -10.92 -8.07
CA TYR A 34 6.83 -9.66 -8.14
C TYR A 34 5.36 -9.85 -7.78
N ILE A 35 4.69 -10.85 -8.36
CA ILE A 35 3.28 -11.11 -8.07
C ILE A 35 3.06 -11.46 -6.60
N ILE A 36 3.89 -12.34 -6.02
CA ILE A 36 3.79 -12.70 -4.60
C ILE A 36 4.02 -11.48 -3.71
N THR A 37 5.03 -10.67 -4.03
CA THR A 37 5.30 -9.43 -3.30
C THR A 37 4.12 -8.46 -3.36
N LEU A 38 3.52 -8.28 -4.55
CA LEU A 38 2.32 -7.45 -4.72
C LEU A 38 1.15 -7.96 -3.89
N ILE A 39 0.92 -9.27 -3.85
CA ILE A 39 -0.15 -9.87 -3.02
C ILE A 39 0.08 -9.55 -1.54
N PHE A 40 1.30 -9.74 -1.03
CA PHE A 40 1.61 -9.46 0.38
C PHE A 40 1.53 -7.97 0.71
N VAL A 41 2.08 -7.10 -0.13
CA VAL A 41 2.06 -5.65 0.08
C VAL A 41 0.62 -5.12 0.04
N THR A 42 -0.19 -5.55 -0.93
CA THR A 42 -1.59 -5.13 -1.04
C THR A 42 -2.45 -5.73 0.07
N GLY A 43 -2.19 -6.97 0.50
CA GLY A 43 -2.84 -7.59 1.65
C GLY A 43 -2.51 -6.86 2.97
N LEU A 44 -1.24 -6.50 3.17
CA LEU A 44 -0.80 -5.74 4.35
C LEU A 44 -1.41 -4.33 4.36
N LEU A 45 -1.47 -3.67 3.19
CA LEU A 45 -2.19 -2.42 3.02
C LEU A 45 -3.67 -2.57 3.39
N ALA A 46 -4.34 -3.60 2.88
CA ALA A 46 -5.75 -3.87 3.17
C ALA A 46 -5.99 -4.15 4.66
N MET A 47 -5.12 -4.93 5.31
CA MET A 47 -5.20 -5.19 6.76
C MET A 47 -5.01 -3.91 7.57
N SER A 48 -3.99 -3.10 7.24
CA SER A 48 -3.76 -1.80 7.87
C SER A 48 -4.97 -0.88 7.73
N LEU A 49 -5.53 -0.77 6.51
CA LEU A 49 -6.72 0.00 6.24
C LEU A 49 -7.95 -0.54 7.00
N ASN A 50 -8.10 -1.86 7.11
CA ASN A 50 -9.19 -2.49 7.86
C ASN A 50 -9.11 -2.22 9.37
N MET A 51 -7.91 -2.03 9.93
CA MET A 51 -7.77 -1.59 11.33
C MET A 51 -8.30 -0.16 11.50
N VAL A 52 -7.91 0.75 10.60
CA VAL A 52 -8.23 2.18 10.71
C VAL A 52 -9.69 2.47 10.32
N VAL A 53 -10.12 2.01 9.15
CA VAL A 53 -11.47 2.24 8.61
C VAL A 53 -12.47 1.26 9.15
N GLY A 54 -12.14 -0.03 9.15
CA GLY A 54 -13.06 -1.10 9.53
C GLY A 54 -13.33 -1.10 11.04
N HIS A 55 -12.28 -1.07 11.86
CA HIS A 55 -12.41 -1.14 13.32
C HIS A 55 -12.35 0.23 13.99
N GLY A 56 -11.52 1.15 13.48
CA GLY A 56 -11.38 2.49 14.03
C GLY A 56 -12.43 3.50 13.56
N MET A 57 -13.19 3.20 12.50
CA MET A 57 -14.16 4.11 11.85
C MET A 57 -13.60 5.49 11.49
N ILE A 58 -12.27 5.62 11.37
CA ILE A 58 -11.59 6.88 11.07
C ILE A 58 -11.08 6.86 9.63
N PHE A 59 -11.83 7.45 8.69
CA PHE A 59 -11.43 7.51 7.29
C PHE A 59 -10.84 8.89 6.94
N GLN A 60 -9.56 8.95 6.57
CA GLN A 60 -8.87 10.19 6.18
C GLN A 60 -8.57 10.21 4.66
N PHE A 61 -9.48 10.76 3.84
CA PHE A 61 -9.30 10.92 2.37
C PHE A 61 -8.48 12.15 1.97
N HIS A 62 -8.13 13.02 2.93
CA HIS A 62 -7.72 14.38 2.61
C HIS A 62 -6.40 14.46 1.82
N HIS A 63 -5.43 13.55 2.08
CA HIS A 63 -4.16 13.55 1.34
C HIS A 63 -4.35 13.41 -0.18
N GLY A 64 -5.20 12.47 -0.63
CA GLY A 64 -5.42 12.24 -2.07
C GLY A 64 -6.12 13.41 -2.75
N VAL A 65 -7.02 14.09 -2.05
CA VAL A 65 -7.70 15.29 -2.55
C VAL A 65 -6.72 16.45 -2.68
N PHE A 66 -5.85 16.68 -1.70
CA PHE A 66 -4.83 17.74 -1.78
C PHE A 66 -3.86 17.53 -2.94
N TYR A 67 -3.34 16.30 -3.11
CA TYR A 67 -2.48 15.97 -4.25
C TYR A 67 -3.20 16.14 -5.59
N GLY A 68 -4.46 15.69 -5.69
CA GLY A 68 -5.24 15.81 -6.91
C GLY A 68 -5.53 17.26 -7.30
N VAL A 69 -5.88 18.10 -6.32
CA VAL A 69 -6.16 19.53 -6.54
C VAL A 69 -4.88 20.28 -6.96
N GLY A 70 -3.73 20.00 -6.33
CA GLY A 70 -2.45 20.59 -6.72
C GLY A 70 -2.06 20.22 -8.16
N ALA A 71 -2.09 18.92 -8.49
CA ALA A 71 -1.79 18.44 -9.84
C ALA A 71 -2.76 19.01 -10.90
N TYR A 72 -4.05 19.11 -10.58
CA TYR A 72 -5.05 19.70 -11.46
C TYR A 72 -4.80 21.20 -11.68
N THR A 73 -4.43 21.93 -10.62
CA THR A 73 -4.13 23.38 -10.70
C THR A 73 -2.91 23.64 -11.59
N VAL A 74 -1.85 22.84 -11.45
CA VAL A 74 -0.66 22.89 -12.32
C VAL A 74 -1.07 22.62 -13.77
N ALA A 75 -1.79 21.51 -14.02
CA ALA A 75 -2.24 21.14 -15.37
C ALA A 75 -3.13 22.23 -16.00
N LEU A 76 -4.02 22.84 -15.22
CA LEU A 76 -4.89 23.92 -15.69
C LEU A 76 -4.09 25.17 -16.07
N MET A 77 -3.12 25.57 -15.23
CA MET A 77 -2.26 26.72 -15.51
C MET A 77 -1.43 26.54 -16.79
N LEU A 78 -0.87 25.35 -17.00
CA LEU A 78 -0.09 25.01 -18.20
C LEU A 78 -0.95 24.91 -19.48
N THR A 79 -2.21 24.46 -19.36
CA THR A 79 -3.06 24.22 -20.54
C THR A 79 -3.92 25.42 -20.94
N LYS A 80 -4.28 26.28 -19.99
CA LYS A 80 -5.19 27.41 -20.22
C LYS A 80 -4.53 28.79 -20.11
N THR A 81 -3.25 28.85 -19.75
CA THR A 81 -2.52 30.11 -19.60
C THR A 81 -1.18 30.04 -20.31
N SER A 82 -0.68 31.18 -20.80
CA SER A 82 0.66 31.33 -21.38
C SER A 82 1.74 31.61 -20.31
N LEU A 83 1.43 31.36 -19.03
CA LEU A 83 2.35 31.60 -17.92
C LEU A 83 3.45 30.53 -17.87
N PRO A 84 4.66 30.89 -17.41
CA PRO A 84 5.77 29.96 -17.30
C PRO A 84 5.49 28.88 -16.24
N ILE A 85 6.07 27.69 -16.44
CA ILE A 85 5.82 26.50 -15.60
C ILE A 85 6.06 26.72 -14.10
N TRP A 86 6.98 27.62 -13.75
CA TRP A 86 7.28 28.00 -12.37
C TRP A 86 6.05 28.56 -11.63
N VAL A 87 5.18 29.28 -12.34
CA VAL A 87 3.93 29.80 -11.75
C VAL A 87 2.94 28.67 -11.51
N GLY A 88 2.88 27.67 -12.40
CA GLY A 88 2.08 26.46 -12.21
C GLY A 88 2.51 25.68 -10.97
N PHE A 89 3.83 25.54 -10.75
CA PHE A 89 4.40 24.86 -9.58
C PHE A 89 4.13 25.59 -8.26
N VAL A 90 4.11 26.92 -8.26
CA VAL A 90 3.75 27.70 -7.06
C VAL A 90 2.23 27.66 -6.81
N ALA A 91 1.42 27.58 -7.88
CA ALA A 91 -0.03 27.58 -7.79
C ALA A 91 -0.61 26.23 -7.31
N GLY A 92 0.03 25.10 -7.64
CA GLY A 92 -0.30 23.78 -7.10
C GLY A 92 0.78 23.29 -6.12
N PRO A 93 0.63 23.53 -4.80
CA PRO A 93 1.54 22.98 -3.80
C PRO A 93 1.43 21.45 -3.67
#